data_AF-A0A2M6K823-F1
#
_entry.id   AF-A0A2M6K823-F1
#
_cell.length_a   1.000
_cell.length_b   1.000
_cell.length_c   1.000
_cell.angle_alpha   90.00
_cell.angle_beta   90.00
_cell.angle_gamma   90.00
#
_symmetry.space_group_name_H-M   'P 1'
#
loop_
_entity.id
_entity.type
_entity.pdbx_description
1 polymer ?
#
loop_
_entity_poly.entity_id
_entity_poly.type
_entity_poly.pdbx_seq_one_letter_code
_entity_poly.pdbx_strand_id
1 'polypeptide(L)' 'MKNPLTLAKKKINGIIWTLVATGILLLMLGVLIVWTDFVLRLVIGLLVLVVAYVFFYLGYKIWALKKEVEKHFKL' A
#
# COMPACT_ATOMS: atom_id res chain seq x y z
N MET A 1 -9.40 -15.36 -26.64
CA MET A 1 -10.35 -14.77 -25.67
C MET A 1 -9.55 -14.23 -24.49
N LYS A 2 -9.60 -12.93 -24.18
CA LYS A 2 -8.85 -12.36 -23.04
C LYS A 2 -9.58 -12.72 -21.75
N ASN A 3 -9.07 -13.71 -21.02
CA ASN A 3 -9.67 -14.14 -19.76
C ASN A 3 -9.87 -12.92 -18.83
N PRO A 4 -11.06 -12.71 -18.25
CA PRO A 4 -11.32 -11.58 -17.34
C PRO A 4 -10.39 -11.59 -16.11
N LEU A 5 -9.86 -12.77 -15.76
CA LEU A 5 -8.90 -12.99 -14.69
C LEU A 5 -7.52 -12.34 -14.97
N THR A 6 -7.05 -12.30 -16.22
CA THR A 6 -5.75 -11.66 -16.53
C THR A 6 -5.85 -10.13 -16.52
N LEU A 7 -7.01 -9.60 -16.91
CA LEU A 7 -7.36 -8.18 -16.76
C LEU A 7 -7.44 -7.77 -15.28
N ALA A 8 -8.07 -8.59 -14.44
CA ALA A 8 -8.12 -8.37 -13.00
C ALA A 8 -6.73 -8.43 -12.34
N LYS A 9 -5.88 -9.41 -12.72
CA LYS A 9 -4.50 -9.50 -12.22
C LYS A 9 -3.70 -8.22 -12.50
N LYS A 10 -3.82 -7.66 -13.71
CA LYS A 10 -3.08 -6.43 -14.10
C LYS A 10 -3.58 -5.21 -13.34
N LYS A 11 -4.90 -5.09 -13.13
CA LYS A 11 -5.51 -4.00 -12.36
C LYS A 11 -5.14 -4.06 -10.88
N ILE A 12 -5.19 -5.25 -10.28
CA ILE A 12 -4.81 -5.49 -8.88
C ILE A 12 -3.31 -5.18 -8.68
N ASN A 13 -2.45 -5.59 -9.62
CA ASN A 13 -1.03 -5.28 -9.53
C ASN A 13 -0.77 -3.76 -9.60
N GLY A 14 -1.52 -3.05 -10.46
CA GLY A 14 -1.49 -1.59 -10.50
C GLY A 14 -1.88 -0.96 -9.17
N ILE A 15 -2.99 -1.41 -8.57
CA ILE A 15 -3.47 -0.93 -7.25
C ILE A 15 -2.42 -1.18 -6.15
N ILE A 16 -1.81 -2.36 -6.11
CA ILE A 16 -0.74 -2.67 -5.15
C ILE A 16 0.43 -1.71 -5.34
N TRP A 17 0.85 -1.47 -6.59
CA TRP A 17 1.94 -0.53 -6.88
C TRP A 17 1.59 0.90 -6.47
N THR A 18 0.35 1.33 -6.68
CA THR A 18 -0.11 2.66 -6.24
C THR A 18 -0.12 2.76 -4.72
N LEU A 19 -0.63 1.76 -4.00
CA LEU A 19 -0.63 1.70 -2.53
C LEU A 19 0.79 1.77 -1.97
N VAL A 20 1.73 1.04 -2.57
CA VAL A 20 3.15 1.03 -2.21
C VAL A 20 3.79 2.40 -2.47
N ALA A 21 3.56 2.98 -3.66
CA ALA A 21 4.09 4.30 -4.00
C ALA A 21 3.55 5.40 -3.07
N THR A 22 2.26 5.37 -2.74
CA THR A 22 1.64 6.29 -1.79
C THR A 22 2.19 6.10 -0.37
N GLY A 23 2.41 4.85 0.06
CA GLY A 23 3.08 4.56 1.34
C GLY A 23 4.49 5.15 1.41
N ILE A 24 5.29 5.02 0.34
CA ILE A 24 6.64 5.61 0.26
C ILE A 24 6.59 7.14 0.32
N LEU A 25 5.66 7.77 -0.39
CA LEU A 25 5.45 9.22 -0.34
C LEU A 25 5.09 9.70 1.06
N LEU A 26 4.21 8.98 1.76
CA LEU A 26 3.85 9.27 3.14
C LEU A 26 5.04 9.10 4.09
N LEU A 27 5.88 8.08 3.90
CA LEU A 27 7.12 7.92 4.67
C LEU A 27 8.05 9.13 4.49
N MET A 28 8.26 9.58 3.25
CA MET A 28 9.08 10.76 2.96
C MET A 28 8.53 12.02 3.63
N LEU A 29 7.21 12.23 3.58
CA LEU A 29 6.54 13.34 4.26
C LEU A 29 6.71 13.25 5.79
N GLY A 30 6.57 12.06 6.38
CA GLY A 30 6.76 11.85 7.80
C GLY A 30 8.17 12.23 8.27
N VAL A 31 9.20 11.83 7.52
CA VAL A 31 10.60 12.19 7.81
C VAL A 31 10.82 13.69 7.72
N LEU A 32 10.25 14.34 6.70
CA LEU A 32 10.38 15.78 6.48
C LEU A 32 9.70 16.59 7.60
N ILE A 33 8.55 16.11 8.11
CA ILE A 33 7.80 16.73 9.19
C ILE A 33 8.56 16.64 10.53
N VAL A 34 9.26 15.54 10.80
CA VAL A 34 10.01 15.34 12.06
C VAL A 34 11.19 16.30 12.22
N TRP A 35 11.77 16.80 11.12
CA TRP A 35 12.95 17.68 11.15
C TRP A 35 12.69 19.12 11.57
N THR A 36 11.44 19.49 11.84
CA THR A 36 11.06 20.88 12.11
C THR A 36 10.58 21.04 13.56
N ASP A 37 11.09 22.04 14.29
CA ASP A 37 10.89 22.20 15.75
C ASP A 37 9.41 22.36 16.18
N PHE A 38 8.75 21.27 16.62
CA PHE A 38 7.61 21.28 17.57
C PHE A 38 7.09 19.85 17.90
N VAL A 39 6.62 19.63 19.14
CA VAL A 39 6.03 18.35 19.59
C VAL A 39 4.79 17.92 18.76
N LEU A 40 4.00 18.89 18.27
CA LEU A 40 2.83 18.62 17.41
C LEU A 40 3.20 17.91 16.10
N ARG A 41 4.41 18.17 15.57
CA ARG A 41 4.90 17.54 14.33
C ARG A 41 5.28 16.07 14.55
N LEU A 42 5.72 15.70 15.74
CA LEU A 42 6.07 14.32 16.08
C LEU A 42 4.81 13.44 16.07
N VAL A 43 3.69 13.94 16.62
CA VAL A 43 2.38 13.26 16.60
C VAL A 43 1.84 13.13 15.17
N ILE A 44 1.96 14.20 14.36
CA ILE A 44 1.51 14.19 12.95
C ILE A 44 2.38 13.24 12.11
N GLY A 45 3.70 13.25 12.29
CA GLY A 45 4.62 12.31 11.65
C GLY A 45 4.28 10.86 11.99
N LEU A 46 3.99 10.57 13.27
CA LEU A 46 3.55 9.24 13.69
C LEU A 46 2.23 8.83 13.03
N LEU A 47 1.26 9.75 12.95
CA LEU A 47 -0.02 9.52 12.27
C LEU A 47 0.20 9.16 10.80
N VAL A 48 1.07 9.91 10.11
CA VAL A 48 1.43 9.66 8.72
C VAL A 48 2.11 8.30 8.54
N LEU A 49 2.99 7.90 9.46
CA LEU A 49 3.61 6.57 9.47
C LEU A 49 2.59 5.44 9.67
N VAL A 50 1.64 5.62 10.60
CA VAL A 50 0.56 4.65 10.83
C VAL A 50 -0.30 4.50 9.59
N VAL A 51 -0.66 5.62 8.95
CA VAL A 51 -1.41 5.59 7.68
C VAL A 51 -0.61 4.87 6.61
N ALA A 52 0.67 5.20 6.42
CA ALA A 52 1.55 4.50 5.48
C ALA A 52 1.59 2.98 5.74
N TYR A 53 1.71 2.57 7.01
CA TYR A 53 1.67 1.16 7.40
C TYR A 53 0.36 0.47 7.01
N VAL A 54 -0.79 1.14 7.21
CA VAL A 54 -2.10 0.63 6.77
C VAL A 54 -2.15 0.47 5.25
N PHE A 55 -1.60 1.42 4.48
CA PHE A 55 -1.51 1.33 3.02
C PHE A 55 -0.66 0.12 2.58
N PHE A 56 0.49 -0.11 3.21
CA PHE A 56 1.32 -1.30 2.93
C PHE A 56 0.62 -2.60 3.32
N TYR A 57 -0.03 -2.63 4.49
CA TYR A 57 -0.77 -3.80 4.96
C TYR A 57 -1.94 -4.16 4.04
N LEU A 58 -2.69 -3.16 3.56
CA LEU A 58 -3.75 -3.35 2.57
C LEU A 58 -3.20 -3.90 1.25
N GLY A 59 -2.10 -3.34 0.75
CA GLY A 59 -1.43 -3.85 -0.45
C GLY A 59 -1.01 -5.32 -0.30
N TYR A 60 -0.42 -5.67 0.84
CA TYR A 60 -0.06 -7.05 1.16
C TYR A 60 -1.28 -7.97 1.26
N LYS A 61 -2.34 -7.54 1.95
CA LYS A 61 -3.57 -8.32 2.13
C LYS A 61 -4.28 -8.57 0.80
N ILE A 62 -4.33 -7.57 -0.08
CA ILE A 62 -4.86 -7.70 -1.44
C ILE A 62 -4.01 -8.66 -2.26
N TRP A 63 -2.68 -8.61 -2.13
CA TRP A 63 -1.78 -9.55 -2.80
C TRP A 63 -1.96 -10.99 -2.28
N ALA A 64 -2.12 -11.18 -0.98
CA ALA A 64 -2.37 -12.48 -0.36
C ALA A 64 -3.70 -13.07 -0.83
N LEU A 65 -4.78 -12.27 -0.85
CA LEU A 65 -6.09 -12.68 -1.38
C LEU A 65 -5.99 -13.07 -2.85
N LYS A 66 -5.29 -12.28 -3.67
CA LYS A 66 -5.04 -12.62 -5.09
C LYS A 66 -4.36 -13.99 -5.20
N LYS A 67 -3.35 -14.25 -4.38
CA LYS A 67 -2.57 -15.50 -4.38
C LYS A 67 -3.41 -16.69 -3.91
N GLU A 68 -4.29 -16.50 -2.93
CA GLU A 68 -5.24 -17.52 -2.45
C GLU A 68 -6.28 -17.88 -3.51
N VAL A 69 -6.86 -16.88 -4.19
CA VAL A 69 -7.81 -17.09 -5.29
C VAL A 69 -7.14 -17.85 -6.44
N GLU A 70 -5.92 -17.49 -6.81
CA GLU A 70 -5.13 -18.15 -7.85
C GLU A 70 -4.85 -19.64 -7.48
N LYS A 71 -4.52 -19.89 -6.21
CA LYS A 71 -4.27 -21.24 -5.69
C LYS A 71 -5.54 -22.11 -5.62
N HIS A 72 -6.67 -21.56 -5.18
CA HIS A 72 -7.93 -22.30 -5.11
C HIS A 72 -8.55 -22.58 -6.48
N PHE A 73 -8.36 -21.68 -7.45
CA PHE A 73 -8.86 -21.88 -8.81
C PHE A 73 -7.90 -22.66 -9.72
N LYS A 74 -6.78 -23.20 -9.20
CA LYS A 74 -5.76 -23.97 -9.96
C LYS A 74 -5.41 -23.30 -11.31
N LEU A 75 -5.11 -22.00 -11.26
CA LEU A 75 -4.69 -21.19 -12.41
C LEU A 75 -3.27 -20.68 -12.24
#